data_AF-A0A2E3UND1-F1
#
_entry.id   AF-A0A2E3UND1-F1
#
_cell.length_a   1.000
_cell.length_b   1.000
_cell.length_c   1.000
_cell.angle_alpha   90.00
_cell.angle_beta   90.00
_cell.angle_gamma   90.00
#
_symmetry.space_group_name_H-M   'P 1'
#
loop_
_entity.id
_entity.type
_entity.pdbx_description
1 polymer ?
#
loop_
_entity_poly.entity_id
_entity_poly.type
_entity_poly.pdbx_seq_one_letter_code
_entity_poly.pdbx_strand_id
1 'polypeptide(L)'
;MRKILLLIGAAQCFFCAALLFAADDWVMPRTPNGKPDLQGIWTNATQTPLQRSSEFGNIGFLTREQKEAQETEWRKRIIARAQPSDPNRSAPPASNNNNPGGYNNFWVDRGTDVIEINGEYRTSIIVDPENGRIPYQEDWRGKNMLAQLRALPGVNPFDGPELRPLGERCLLAFGSSSGPPMMPVMYNNNYQIVQTENYVTILVEMVHDARIIRIDDEHNADYAKGMGDSIGHWEG
;
A
#
# COMPACT_ATOMS: atom_id res chain seq x y z
N MET A 1 34.88 80.30 -13.32
CA MET A 1 34.11 79.53 -14.33
C MET A 1 34.76 78.16 -14.50
N ARG A 2 34.25 77.12 -13.82
CA ARG A 2 34.56 75.71 -14.11
C ARG A 2 33.36 74.87 -13.69
N LYS A 3 32.96 74.01 -14.62
CA LYS A 3 31.67 73.32 -14.68
C LYS A 3 31.61 72.10 -13.76
N ILE A 4 30.39 71.86 -13.30
CA ILE A 4 29.84 70.70 -12.61
C ILE A 4 30.14 69.39 -13.36
N LEU A 5 30.50 68.33 -12.65
CA LEU A 5 30.13 66.96 -13.01
C LEU A 5 29.74 66.20 -11.73
N LEU A 6 28.45 65.83 -11.68
CA LEU A 6 27.82 64.99 -10.67
C LEU A 6 28.23 63.52 -10.87
N LEU A 7 28.56 62.82 -9.78
CA LEU A 7 28.54 61.37 -9.71
C LEU A 7 27.39 60.96 -8.79
N ILE A 8 26.30 60.50 -9.39
CA ILE A 8 25.16 59.88 -8.70
C ILE A 8 25.50 58.39 -8.57
N GLY A 9 25.77 57.93 -7.35
CA GLY A 9 25.89 56.51 -7.04
C GLY A 9 24.51 55.86 -7.03
N ALA A 10 24.24 54.97 -7.98
CA ALA A 10 23.06 54.12 -7.97
C ALA A 10 23.37 52.85 -7.18
N ALA A 11 22.93 52.79 -5.91
CA ALA A 11 22.87 51.54 -5.16
C ALA A 11 21.55 50.84 -5.50
N GLN A 12 21.57 49.92 -6.45
CA GLN A 12 20.43 49.04 -6.75
C GLN A 12 20.33 47.96 -5.66
N CYS A 13 19.39 48.14 -4.73
CA CYS A 13 18.93 47.07 -3.85
C CYS A 13 18.14 46.05 -4.68
N PHE A 14 18.73 44.88 -4.91
CA PHE A 14 18.00 43.69 -5.38
C PHE A 14 17.10 43.21 -4.23
N PHE A 15 15.82 43.55 -4.29
CA PHE A 15 14.79 42.91 -3.47
C PHE A 15 14.50 41.53 -4.10
N CYS A 16 15.16 40.49 -3.60
CA CYS A 16 14.72 39.11 -3.83
C CYS A 16 13.40 38.91 -3.08
N ALA A 17 12.28 39.05 -3.78
CA ALA A 17 11.00 38.55 -3.28
C ALA A 17 11.05 37.01 -3.31
N ALA A 18 11.32 36.41 -2.15
CA ALA A 18 11.12 34.98 -1.97
C ALA A 18 9.61 34.71 -2.06
N LEU A 19 9.17 34.11 -3.17
CA LEU A 19 7.85 33.49 -3.25
C LEU A 19 7.87 32.27 -2.34
N LEU A 20 7.45 32.47 -1.09
CA LEU A 20 7.05 31.39 -0.21
C LEU A 20 5.77 30.79 -0.80
N PHE A 21 5.90 29.68 -1.51
CA PHE A 21 4.76 28.80 -1.75
C PHE A 21 4.37 28.22 -0.40
N ALA A 22 3.33 28.78 0.23
CA ALA A 22 2.61 28.06 1.25
C ALA A 22 2.06 26.79 0.58
N ALA A 23 2.37 25.63 1.13
CA ALA A 23 1.63 24.43 0.78
C ALA A 23 0.18 24.71 1.22
N ASP A 24 -0.77 24.73 0.28
CA ASP A 24 -2.18 24.80 0.64
C ASP A 24 -2.49 23.62 1.55
N ASP A 25 -2.99 23.89 2.76
CA ASP A 25 -3.46 22.86 3.67
C ASP A 25 -4.56 22.07 2.95
N TRP A 26 -4.34 20.79 2.73
CA TRP A 26 -5.30 19.95 2.05
C TRP A 26 -6.61 19.87 2.87
N VAL A 27 -7.72 20.23 2.24
CA VAL A 27 -9.05 20.15 2.84
C VAL A 27 -9.80 18.97 2.26
N MET A 28 -10.22 18.04 3.13
CA MET A 28 -11.04 16.88 2.75
C MET A 28 -12.31 17.32 2.01
N PRO A 29 -12.47 16.94 0.72
CA PRO A 29 -13.70 17.20 -0.02
C PRO A 29 -14.91 16.61 0.68
N ARG A 30 -16.07 17.23 0.49
CA ARG A 30 -17.32 16.82 1.12
C ARG A 30 -18.36 16.47 0.08
N THR A 31 -19.12 15.42 0.35
CA THR A 31 -20.32 15.06 -0.39
C THR A 31 -21.41 16.12 -0.19
N PRO A 32 -22.49 16.13 -1.00
CA PRO A 32 -23.59 17.08 -0.84
C PRO A 32 -24.27 17.07 0.55
N ASN A 33 -24.21 15.95 1.27
CA ASN A 33 -24.71 15.81 2.64
C ASN A 33 -23.63 16.09 3.72
N GLY A 34 -22.50 16.69 3.35
CA GLY A 34 -21.46 17.17 4.27
C GLY A 34 -20.52 16.10 4.84
N LYS A 35 -20.64 14.83 4.41
CA LYS A 35 -19.73 13.76 4.82
C LYS A 35 -18.42 13.85 4.03
N PRO A 36 -17.28 13.33 4.55
CA PRO A 36 -16.06 13.17 3.74
C PRO A 36 -16.36 12.45 2.43
N ASP A 37 -15.89 12.98 1.32
CA ASP A 37 -16.01 12.34 0.01
C ASP A 37 -14.79 11.43 -0.23
N LEU A 38 -15.00 10.13 -0.08
CA LEU A 38 -13.99 9.09 -0.30
C LEU A 38 -14.04 8.54 -1.72
N GLN A 39 -14.90 9.04 -2.59
CA GLN A 39 -15.07 8.48 -3.93
C GLN A 39 -13.81 8.61 -4.77
N GLY A 40 -13.59 7.61 -5.63
CA GLY A 40 -12.54 7.66 -6.63
C GLY A 40 -11.76 6.36 -6.72
N ILE A 41 -10.61 6.46 -7.38
CA ILE A 41 -9.65 5.38 -7.51
C ILE A 41 -8.52 5.64 -6.53
N TRP A 42 -8.30 4.66 -5.66
CA TRP A 42 -7.28 4.67 -4.63
C TRP A 42 -6.28 3.56 -4.89
N THR A 43 -5.07 3.74 -4.39
CA THR A 43 -4.08 2.68 -4.36
C THR A 43 -3.46 2.57 -2.98
N ASN A 44 -3.16 1.35 -2.55
CA ASN A 44 -2.35 1.10 -1.37
C ASN A 44 -0.91 0.70 -1.73
N ALA A 45 -0.51 0.80 -3.00
CA ALA A 45 0.81 0.42 -3.48
C ALA A 45 1.93 1.15 -2.71
N THR A 46 2.73 0.39 -1.97
CA THR A 46 3.84 0.92 -1.19
C THR A 46 4.94 -0.12 -1.01
N GLN A 47 6.16 0.37 -0.83
CA GLN A 47 7.30 -0.46 -0.43
C GLN A 47 7.52 -0.43 1.09
N THR A 48 6.74 0.33 1.86
CA THR A 48 6.77 0.26 3.32
C THR A 48 6.42 -1.17 3.76
N PRO A 49 7.30 -1.86 4.50
CA PRO A 49 7.09 -3.24 4.87
C PRO A 49 5.94 -3.37 5.87
N LEU A 50 5.28 -4.54 5.88
CA LEU A 50 4.25 -4.84 6.88
C LEU A 50 4.82 -4.72 8.31
N GLN A 51 5.98 -5.33 8.53
CA GLN A 51 6.68 -5.34 9.82
C GLN A 51 7.96 -4.51 9.75
N ARG A 52 8.27 -3.80 10.83
CA ARG A 52 9.48 -2.99 10.93
C ARG A 52 10.73 -3.85 10.92
N SER A 53 11.74 -3.46 10.16
CA SER A 53 13.07 -4.09 10.21
C SER A 53 13.65 -4.00 11.63
N SER A 54 14.32 -5.07 12.08
CA SER A 54 14.89 -5.10 13.43
C SER A 54 15.95 -4.03 13.66
N GLU A 55 16.57 -3.52 12.60
CA GLU A 55 17.56 -2.45 12.67
C GLU A 55 16.99 -1.12 13.19
N PHE A 56 15.68 -0.90 13.03
CA PHE A 56 15.02 0.31 13.50
C PHE A 56 14.52 0.19 14.95
N GLY A 57 14.44 -1.01 15.53
CA GLY A 57 13.86 -1.19 16.87
C GLY A 57 12.47 -0.56 17.00
N ASN A 58 12.35 0.46 17.86
CA ASN A 58 11.11 1.22 18.09
C ASN A 58 11.01 2.51 17.24
N ILE A 59 11.97 2.78 16.36
CA ILE A 59 11.97 3.97 15.50
C ILE A 59 10.85 3.84 14.45
N GLY A 60 9.73 4.51 14.70
CA GLY A 60 8.53 4.45 13.87
C GLY A 60 8.63 5.17 12.53
N PHE A 61 9.60 6.08 12.39
CA PHE A 61 9.68 7.00 11.26
C PHE A 61 11.11 7.18 10.75
N LEU A 62 11.23 7.28 9.43
CA LEU A 62 12.46 7.65 8.72
C LEU A 62 12.63 9.17 8.74
N THR A 63 13.87 9.63 8.68
CA THR A 63 14.14 11.02 8.29
C THR A 63 13.83 11.23 6.81
N ARG A 64 13.69 12.49 6.40
CA ARG A 64 13.48 12.85 4.99
C ARG A 64 14.60 12.31 4.10
N GLU A 65 15.85 12.44 4.54
CA GLU A 65 17.03 11.98 3.80
C GLU A 65 17.04 10.46 3.66
N GLN A 66 16.68 9.72 4.72
CA GLN A 66 16.57 8.27 4.68
C GLN A 66 15.47 7.83 3.70
N LYS A 67 14.30 8.48 3.76
CA LYS A 67 13.19 8.26 2.83
C LYS A 67 13.61 8.48 1.38
N GLU A 68 14.20 9.63 1.09
CA GLU A 68 14.62 9.98 -0.28
C GLU A 68 15.68 9.03 -0.83
N ALA A 69 16.66 8.64 -0.01
CA ALA A 69 17.66 7.66 -0.39
C ALA A 69 17.02 6.29 -0.72
N GLN A 70 16.11 5.83 0.14
CA GLN A 70 15.44 4.53 -0.01
C GLN A 70 14.56 4.47 -1.25
N GLU A 71 13.72 5.50 -1.47
CA GLU A 71 12.87 5.57 -2.66
C GLU A 71 13.68 5.70 -3.95
N THR A 72 14.78 6.44 -3.92
CA THR A 72 15.69 6.55 -5.07
C THR A 72 16.25 5.18 -5.46
N GLU A 73 16.69 4.40 -4.48
CA GLU A 73 17.19 3.04 -4.73
C GLU A 73 16.10 2.09 -5.23
N TRP A 74 14.87 2.20 -4.70
CA TRP A 74 13.74 1.42 -5.21
C TRP A 74 13.40 1.76 -6.67
N ARG A 75 13.31 3.05 -7.01
CA ARG A 75 13.06 3.52 -8.38
C ARG A 75 14.13 3.01 -9.34
N LYS A 76 15.42 3.13 -8.98
CA LYS A 76 16.53 2.60 -9.80
C LYS A 76 16.40 1.11 -10.05
N ARG A 77 16.11 0.32 -8.99
CA ARG A 77 15.96 -1.14 -9.12
C ARG A 77 14.79 -1.52 -10.02
N ILE A 78 13.66 -0.82 -9.90
CA ILE A 78 12.47 -1.06 -10.72
C ILE A 78 12.78 -0.75 -12.18
N ILE A 79 13.36 0.43 -12.48
CA ILE A 79 13.69 0.85 -13.84
C ILE A 79 14.69 -0.13 -14.49
N ALA A 80 15.72 -0.55 -13.75
CA ALA A 80 16.71 -1.50 -14.25
C ALA A 80 16.09 -2.88 -14.55
N ARG A 81 15.12 -3.33 -13.74
CA ARG A 81 14.45 -4.64 -13.90
C ARG A 81 13.27 -4.62 -14.87
N ALA A 82 12.76 -3.43 -15.20
CA ALA A 82 11.70 -3.23 -16.19
C ALA A 82 12.25 -3.09 -17.62
N GLN A 83 13.58 -3.13 -17.81
CA GLN A 83 14.17 -3.10 -19.14
C GLN A 83 13.68 -4.27 -20.00
N PRO A 84 13.53 -4.07 -21.31
CA PRO A 84 13.18 -5.15 -22.23
C PRO A 84 14.13 -6.33 -22.07
N SER A 85 13.57 -7.53 -21.94
CA SER A 85 14.37 -8.74 -22.00
C SER A 85 14.85 -8.97 -23.42
N ASP A 86 16.08 -9.48 -23.58
CA ASP A 86 16.59 -9.90 -24.89
C ASP A 86 15.67 -11.00 -25.47
N PRO A 87 15.02 -10.78 -26.62
CA PRO A 87 14.12 -11.77 -27.23
C PRO A 87 14.86 -13.02 -27.74
N ASN A 88 16.17 -12.94 -27.93
CA ASN A 88 16.99 -14.04 -28.44
C ASN A 88 17.74 -14.80 -27.34
N ARG A 89 17.56 -14.42 -26.07
CA ARG A 89 18.21 -15.11 -24.95
C ARG A 89 17.71 -16.55 -24.87
N SER A 90 18.61 -17.46 -24.49
CA SER A 90 18.21 -18.82 -24.13
C SER A 90 17.28 -18.80 -22.90
N ALA A 91 16.43 -19.82 -22.79
CA ALA A 91 15.64 -20.03 -21.60
C ALA A 91 16.58 -20.11 -20.37
N PRO A 92 16.22 -19.49 -19.23
CA PRO A 92 16.97 -19.66 -18.00
C PRO A 92 17.12 -21.16 -17.69
N PRO A 93 18.25 -21.59 -17.10
CA PRO A 93 18.36 -22.96 -16.63
C PRO A 93 17.20 -23.26 -15.68
N ALA A 94 16.62 -24.46 -15.79
CA ALA A 94 15.59 -24.89 -14.86
C ALA A 94 16.12 -24.71 -13.44
N SER A 95 15.47 -23.88 -12.64
CA SER A 95 15.84 -23.78 -11.24
C SER A 95 15.61 -25.14 -10.59
N ASN A 96 16.37 -25.44 -9.53
CA ASN A 96 16.25 -26.68 -8.75
C ASN A 96 14.88 -26.89 -8.07
N ASN A 97 13.92 -26.00 -8.34
CA ASN A 97 12.59 -25.92 -7.76
C ASN A 97 11.51 -25.60 -8.80
N ASN A 98 11.75 -25.88 -10.10
CA ASN A 98 10.77 -25.67 -11.18
C ASN A 98 10.17 -24.25 -11.19
N ASN A 99 10.97 -23.24 -10.82
CA ASN A 99 10.53 -21.85 -10.86
C ASN A 99 10.82 -21.33 -12.28
N PRO A 100 9.79 -21.10 -13.13
CA PRO A 100 10.00 -20.54 -14.47
C PRO A 100 10.51 -19.09 -14.45
N GLY A 101 10.69 -18.52 -13.26
CA GLY A 101 10.89 -17.10 -13.03
C GLY A 101 9.59 -16.41 -12.68
N GLY A 102 9.68 -15.13 -12.34
CA GLY A 102 8.53 -14.26 -12.16
C GLY A 102 8.27 -13.39 -13.40
N TYR A 103 7.24 -12.56 -13.30
CA TYR A 103 6.96 -11.53 -14.29
C TYR A 103 8.15 -10.57 -14.45
N ASN A 104 8.34 -10.03 -15.67
CA ASN A 104 9.17 -8.85 -15.85
C ASN A 104 8.64 -7.74 -14.93
N ASN A 105 9.53 -6.95 -14.33
CA ASN A 105 9.17 -5.94 -13.34
C ASN A 105 8.36 -4.77 -13.93
N PHE A 106 8.17 -4.72 -15.25
CA PHE A 106 7.17 -3.86 -15.89
C PHE A 106 5.72 -4.22 -15.51
N TRP A 107 5.43 -5.50 -15.21
CA TRP A 107 4.08 -5.99 -14.86
C TRP A 107 3.76 -5.94 -13.37
N VAL A 108 4.58 -5.28 -12.56
CA VAL A 108 4.41 -5.25 -11.11
C VAL A 108 4.31 -3.81 -10.60
N ASP A 109 3.31 -3.52 -9.78
CA ASP A 109 3.04 -2.20 -9.20
C ASP A 109 3.21 -2.21 -7.67
N ARG A 110 4.41 -2.53 -7.20
CA ARG A 110 4.74 -2.54 -5.75
C ARG A 110 4.85 -1.14 -5.12
N GLY A 111 4.58 -0.08 -5.88
CA GLY A 111 4.88 1.30 -5.50
C GLY A 111 6.38 1.59 -5.41
N THR A 112 6.71 2.87 -5.24
CA THR A 112 8.10 3.32 -5.05
C THR A 112 8.31 4.16 -3.81
N ASP A 113 7.26 4.32 -3.02
CA ASP A 113 7.19 5.34 -1.98
C ASP A 113 6.98 4.69 -0.63
N VAL A 114 7.51 5.34 0.40
CA VAL A 114 7.15 5.02 1.77
C VAL A 114 5.81 5.65 2.11
N ILE A 115 5.05 5.00 2.97
CA ILE A 115 3.82 5.58 3.52
C ILE A 115 4.19 6.85 4.31
N GLU A 116 3.59 7.97 3.91
CA GLU A 116 3.66 9.25 4.61
C GLU A 116 2.34 9.51 5.33
N ILE A 117 2.40 9.84 6.62
CA ILE A 117 1.23 10.21 7.43
C ILE A 117 1.59 11.45 8.21
N ASN A 118 0.82 12.53 8.04
CA ASN A 118 1.03 13.81 8.73
C ASN A 118 2.47 14.36 8.59
N GLY A 119 3.10 14.16 7.44
CA GLY A 119 4.47 14.59 7.17
C GLY A 119 5.57 13.67 7.73
N GLU A 120 5.20 12.54 8.34
CA GLU A 120 6.14 11.55 8.87
C GLU A 120 6.19 10.28 8.01
N TYR A 121 7.38 9.71 7.84
CA TYR A 121 7.66 8.62 6.90
C TYR A 121 7.75 7.26 7.59
N ARG A 122 6.78 6.38 7.40
CA ARG A 122 6.66 5.13 8.17
C ARG A 122 7.74 4.11 7.83
N THR A 123 8.36 3.55 8.87
CA THR A 123 9.25 2.37 8.76
C THR A 123 8.49 1.04 8.66
N SER A 124 7.19 1.02 8.97
CA SER A 124 6.29 -0.14 8.85
C SER A 124 4.81 0.23 8.80
N ILE A 125 3.99 -0.67 8.23
CA ILE A 125 2.53 -0.59 8.26
C ILE A 125 2.01 -0.82 9.68
N ILE A 126 2.51 -1.84 10.39
CA ILE A 126 2.13 -2.08 11.79
C ILE A 126 2.65 -0.93 12.65
N VAL A 127 1.74 -0.36 13.44
CA VAL A 127 2.02 0.76 14.36
C VAL A 127 2.09 0.33 15.81
N ASP A 128 1.34 -0.71 16.17
CA ASP A 128 1.26 -1.28 17.51
C ASP A 128 1.45 -2.81 17.40
N PRO A 129 2.34 -3.43 18.18
CA PRO A 129 3.21 -2.87 19.23
C PRO A 129 4.23 -1.84 18.73
N GLU A 130 4.84 -1.06 19.62
CA GLU A 130 5.77 0.03 19.29
C GLU A 130 6.93 -0.41 18.39
N ASN A 131 7.37 -1.66 18.48
CA ASN A 131 8.41 -2.22 17.62
C ASN A 131 7.92 -2.54 16.18
N GLY A 132 6.64 -2.39 15.89
CA GLY A 132 6.05 -2.49 14.55
C GLY A 132 6.07 -3.91 14.00
N ARG A 133 6.07 -4.92 14.87
CA ARG A 133 6.17 -6.35 14.49
C ARG A 133 5.00 -7.13 15.03
N ILE A 134 4.58 -8.14 14.28
CA ILE A 134 3.52 -9.05 14.70
C ILE A 134 4.04 -9.82 15.92
N PRO A 135 3.35 -9.78 17.07
CA PRO A 135 3.75 -10.54 18.24
C PRO A 135 3.86 -12.03 17.92
N TYR A 136 4.94 -12.66 18.36
CA TYR A 136 5.08 -14.11 18.21
C TYR A 136 4.01 -14.81 19.05
N GLN A 137 3.25 -15.69 18.40
CA GLN A 137 2.29 -16.55 19.09
C GLN A 137 2.88 -17.94 19.25
N GLU A 138 3.09 -18.34 20.50
CA GLU A 138 3.41 -19.74 20.83
C GLU A 138 2.29 -20.66 20.35
N ASP A 139 2.71 -21.79 19.78
CA ASP A 139 1.82 -22.82 19.22
C ASP A 139 0.87 -22.30 18.11
N TRP A 140 1.31 -21.34 17.30
CA TRP A 140 0.50 -20.86 16.17
C TRP A 140 0.11 -21.99 15.19
N ARG A 141 0.98 -23.01 15.02
CA ARG A 141 0.71 -24.16 14.17
C ARG A 141 -0.42 -25.03 14.72
N GLY A 142 -0.43 -25.25 16.04
CA GLY A 142 -1.51 -25.95 16.72
C GLY A 142 -2.84 -25.20 16.70
N LYS A 143 -2.86 -23.90 16.37
CA LYS A 143 -4.07 -23.08 16.27
C LYS A 143 -4.52 -22.79 14.83
N ASN A 144 -3.67 -23.07 13.85
CA ASN A 144 -3.95 -22.81 12.45
C ASN A 144 -4.46 -24.09 11.77
N MET A 145 -5.75 -24.13 11.44
CA MET A 145 -6.40 -25.30 10.81
C MET A 145 -5.68 -25.77 9.54
N LEU A 146 -5.21 -24.86 8.69
CA LEU A 146 -4.47 -25.22 7.48
C LEU A 146 -3.12 -25.87 7.81
N ALA A 147 -2.42 -25.37 8.84
CA ALA A 147 -1.18 -25.98 9.32
C ALA A 147 -1.42 -27.37 9.92
N GLN A 148 -2.52 -27.56 10.66
CA GLN A 148 -2.92 -28.86 11.21
C GLN A 148 -3.23 -29.87 10.08
N LEU A 149 -4.02 -29.49 9.08
CA LEU A 149 -4.36 -30.36 7.95
C LEU A 149 -3.10 -30.77 7.17
N ARG A 150 -2.17 -29.83 6.93
CA ARG A 150 -0.89 -30.12 6.27
C ARG A 150 0.07 -30.98 7.09
N ALA A 151 -0.16 -31.11 8.41
CA ALA A 151 0.65 -31.96 9.28
C ALA A 151 0.18 -33.43 9.29
N LEU A 152 -0.96 -33.75 8.67
CA LEU A 152 -1.46 -35.12 8.61
C LEU A 152 -0.57 -36.00 7.72
N PRO A 153 -0.29 -37.26 8.12
CA PRO A 153 0.50 -38.18 7.30
C PRO A 153 -0.12 -38.39 5.92
N GLY A 154 0.71 -38.27 4.87
CA GLY A 154 0.27 -38.48 3.49
C GLY A 154 -0.44 -37.30 2.84
N VAL A 155 -0.54 -36.15 3.53
CA VAL A 155 -1.13 -34.92 2.97
C VAL A 155 -0.05 -34.03 2.37
N ASN A 156 -0.15 -33.73 1.07
CA ASN A 156 0.70 -32.75 0.39
C ASN A 156 0.08 -31.34 0.45
N PRO A 157 0.89 -30.27 0.30
CA PRO A 157 0.42 -28.90 0.45
C PRO A 157 -0.73 -28.44 -0.47
N PHE A 158 -1.00 -29.18 -1.56
CA PHE A 158 -1.98 -28.84 -2.60
C PHE A 158 -3.02 -29.94 -2.85
N ASP A 159 -3.14 -30.91 -1.93
CA ASP A 159 -4.13 -31.99 -2.03
C ASP A 159 -5.53 -31.45 -1.73
N GLY A 160 -6.46 -31.62 -2.68
CA GLY A 160 -7.84 -31.18 -2.55
C GLY A 160 -8.03 -29.65 -2.52
N PRO A 161 -9.30 -29.20 -2.59
CA PRO A 161 -9.63 -27.77 -2.57
C PRO A 161 -9.43 -27.10 -1.20
N GLU A 162 -9.43 -27.85 -0.10
CA GLU A 162 -9.30 -27.32 1.27
C GLU A 162 -7.89 -26.83 1.59
N LEU A 163 -6.86 -27.40 0.94
CA LEU A 163 -5.45 -27.03 1.16
C LEU A 163 -4.96 -25.95 0.20
N ARG A 164 -5.74 -25.66 -0.85
CA ARG A 164 -5.42 -24.63 -1.84
C ARG A 164 -5.83 -23.24 -1.35
N PRO A 165 -4.93 -22.25 -1.40
CA PRO A 165 -5.25 -20.88 -1.03
C PRO A 165 -6.46 -20.32 -1.81
N LEU A 166 -7.21 -19.43 -1.18
CA LEU A 166 -8.39 -18.80 -1.78
C LEU A 166 -8.07 -18.09 -3.12
N GLY A 167 -6.91 -17.44 -3.21
CA GLY A 167 -6.44 -16.79 -4.44
C GLY A 167 -6.11 -17.75 -5.57
N GLU A 168 -5.68 -18.98 -5.27
CA GLU A 168 -5.46 -19.99 -6.30
C GLU A 168 -6.80 -20.54 -6.84
N ARG A 169 -7.83 -20.52 -5.99
CA ARG A 169 -9.19 -20.92 -6.33
C ARG A 169 -10.04 -19.78 -6.90
N CYS A 170 -9.44 -18.59 -7.09
CA CYS A 170 -10.12 -17.36 -7.51
C CYS A 170 -11.36 -17.00 -6.65
N LEU A 171 -11.35 -17.36 -5.37
CA LEU A 171 -12.45 -17.06 -4.44
C LEU A 171 -12.31 -15.69 -3.77
N LEU A 172 -11.06 -15.25 -3.57
CA LEU A 172 -10.68 -13.93 -3.10
C LEU A 172 -9.34 -13.59 -3.73
N ALA A 173 -9.02 -12.31 -3.90
CA ALA A 173 -7.69 -11.93 -4.36
C ALA A 173 -6.56 -12.43 -3.42
N PHE A 174 -5.38 -12.65 -3.99
CA PHE A 174 -4.24 -13.18 -3.23
C PHE A 174 -3.63 -12.12 -2.30
N GLY A 175 -2.85 -12.58 -1.32
CA GLY A 175 -2.05 -11.67 -0.47
C GLY A 175 -2.87 -10.73 0.40
N SER A 176 -4.16 -11.03 0.63
CA SER A 176 -5.07 -10.21 1.44
C SER A 176 -5.42 -8.86 0.80
N SER A 177 -5.33 -8.69 -0.52
CA SER A 177 -5.74 -7.42 -1.16
C SER A 177 -7.25 -7.15 -1.03
N SER A 178 -8.11 -8.17 -0.99
CA SER A 178 -9.57 -8.01 -0.80
C SER A 178 -10.05 -7.86 0.66
N GLY A 179 -9.13 -8.03 1.62
CA GLY A 179 -9.31 -7.67 3.03
C GLY A 179 -10.35 -8.46 3.87
N PRO A 180 -10.50 -8.10 5.17
CA PRO A 180 -9.65 -7.18 5.95
C PRO A 180 -8.45 -7.89 6.62
N PRO A 181 -7.29 -7.21 6.80
CA PRO A 181 -6.93 -5.90 6.22
C PRO A 181 -6.63 -6.00 4.72
N MET A 182 -6.91 -4.93 3.95
CA MET A 182 -6.60 -4.82 2.52
C MET A 182 -5.13 -4.47 2.33
N MET A 183 -4.30 -5.49 2.08
CA MET A 183 -2.84 -5.37 2.09
C MET A 183 -2.28 -5.06 0.69
N PRO A 184 -1.20 -4.27 0.58
CA PRO A 184 -0.47 -4.14 -0.68
C PRO A 184 0.21 -5.46 -1.04
N VAL A 185 0.09 -5.83 -2.30
CA VAL A 185 0.63 -7.05 -2.89
C VAL A 185 1.59 -6.71 -4.03
N MET A 186 2.01 -7.73 -4.78
CA MET A 186 2.98 -7.55 -5.87
C MET A 186 2.43 -6.69 -7.02
N TYR A 187 1.13 -6.80 -7.30
CA TYR A 187 0.44 -6.05 -8.34
C TYR A 187 -1.08 -6.01 -8.13
N ASN A 188 -1.78 -5.15 -8.90
CA ASN A 188 -3.22 -4.88 -8.79
C ASN A 188 -3.63 -4.25 -7.46
N ASN A 189 -2.85 -3.25 -7.02
CA ASN A 189 -3.06 -2.56 -5.76
C ASN A 189 -4.08 -1.41 -5.85
N ASN A 190 -5.01 -1.45 -6.81
CA ASN A 190 -6.03 -0.41 -6.98
C ASN A 190 -7.38 -0.82 -6.39
N TYR A 191 -8.08 0.20 -5.89
CA TYR A 191 -9.41 0.11 -5.31
C TYR A 191 -10.28 1.21 -5.90
N GLN A 192 -11.51 0.89 -6.25
CA GLN A 192 -12.51 1.89 -6.54
C GLN A 192 -13.44 2.03 -5.34
N ILE A 193 -13.56 3.25 -4.82
CA ILE A 193 -14.53 3.57 -3.78
C ILE A 193 -15.71 4.28 -4.42
N VAL A 194 -16.90 3.72 -4.20
CA VAL A 194 -18.18 4.34 -4.57
C VAL A 194 -18.94 4.58 -3.27
N GLN A 195 -19.32 5.83 -3.05
CA GLN A 195 -19.98 6.27 -1.83
C GLN A 195 -21.36 6.84 -2.16
N THR A 196 -22.33 6.48 -1.34
CA THR A 196 -23.68 7.05 -1.34
C THR A 196 -23.99 7.56 0.06
N GLU A 197 -25.21 8.06 0.27
CA GLU A 197 -25.66 8.45 1.61
C GLU A 197 -25.66 7.27 2.60
N ASN A 198 -25.99 6.06 2.14
CA ASN A 198 -26.24 4.89 2.99
C ASN A 198 -25.19 3.78 2.85
N TYR A 199 -24.28 3.89 1.89
CA TYR A 199 -23.30 2.84 1.58
C TYR A 199 -21.93 3.40 1.21
N VAL A 200 -20.87 2.71 1.62
CA VAL A 200 -19.54 2.78 1.02
C VAL A 200 -19.23 1.43 0.41
N THR A 201 -18.94 1.38 -0.89
CA THR A 201 -18.48 0.16 -1.57
C THR A 201 -17.03 0.30 -1.94
N ILE A 202 -16.22 -0.69 -1.58
CA ILE A 202 -14.82 -0.82 -1.99
C ILE A 202 -14.74 -1.97 -2.98
N LEU A 203 -14.46 -1.67 -4.24
CA LEU A 203 -14.22 -2.64 -5.30
C LEU A 203 -12.73 -2.84 -5.47
N VAL A 204 -12.27 -4.07 -5.31
CA VAL A 204 -10.86 -4.44 -5.47
C VAL A 204 -10.59 -4.78 -6.94
N GLU A 205 -9.51 -4.25 -7.51
CA GLU A 205 -9.14 -4.49 -8.92
C GLU A 205 -9.03 -5.99 -9.24
N MET A 206 -8.32 -6.74 -8.40
CA MET A 206 -8.14 -8.18 -8.60
C MET A 206 -9.38 -8.96 -8.12
N VAL A 207 -9.83 -9.93 -8.93
CA VAL A 207 -11.03 -10.76 -8.69
C VAL A 207 -12.35 -9.97 -8.68
N HIS A 208 -12.33 -8.64 -8.69
CA HIS A 208 -13.51 -7.77 -8.60
C HIS A 208 -14.32 -8.00 -7.31
N ASP A 209 -13.63 -8.31 -6.21
CA ASP A 209 -14.26 -8.46 -4.90
C ASP A 209 -14.85 -7.11 -4.46
N ALA A 210 -16.16 -7.09 -4.22
CA ALA A 210 -16.88 -5.88 -3.78
C ALA A 210 -17.24 -6.00 -2.29
N ARG A 211 -16.63 -5.15 -1.46
CA ARG A 211 -17.02 -4.99 -0.06
C ARG A 211 -18.05 -3.88 0.06
N ILE A 212 -19.28 -4.26 0.40
CA ILE A 212 -20.38 -3.34 0.62
C ILE A 212 -20.48 -3.05 2.13
N ILE A 213 -20.29 -1.79 2.50
CA ILE A 213 -20.34 -1.30 3.87
C ILE A 213 -21.61 -0.45 4.00
N ARG A 214 -22.53 -0.87 4.87
CA ARG A 214 -23.76 -0.12 5.16
C ARG A 214 -23.48 0.91 6.25
N ILE A 215 -24.01 2.12 6.11
CA ILE A 215 -23.77 3.23 7.04
C ILE A 215 -24.92 3.29 8.04
N ASP A 216 -24.59 3.35 9.33
CA ASP A 216 -25.54 3.51 10.44
C ASP A 216 -26.72 2.51 10.40
N ASP A 217 -26.41 1.26 10.01
CA ASP A 217 -27.37 0.16 9.82
C ASP A 217 -27.06 -1.00 10.81
N GLU A 218 -27.96 -1.97 10.89
CA GLU A 218 -27.83 -3.12 11.77
C GLU A 218 -27.21 -4.33 11.06
N HIS A 219 -26.43 -5.11 11.80
CA HIS A 219 -25.89 -6.36 11.31
C HIS A 219 -27.01 -7.35 10.97
N ASN A 220 -26.90 -7.99 9.81
CA ASN A 220 -27.81 -9.08 9.45
C ASN A 220 -27.21 -10.41 9.91
N ALA A 221 -27.84 -11.04 10.91
CA ALA A 221 -27.40 -12.30 11.51
C ALA A 221 -28.02 -13.55 10.84
N ASP A 222 -28.93 -13.38 9.88
CA ASP A 222 -29.71 -14.51 9.33
C ASP A 222 -28.86 -15.49 8.52
N TYR A 223 -27.70 -15.04 8.00
CA TYR A 223 -26.77 -15.90 7.27
C TYR A 223 -25.34 -15.37 7.29
N ALA A 224 -24.37 -16.28 7.27
CA ALA A 224 -22.96 -15.95 7.20
C ALA A 224 -22.57 -15.47 5.79
N LYS A 225 -22.08 -14.24 5.69
CA LYS A 225 -21.50 -13.68 4.46
C LYS A 225 -20.02 -14.07 4.34
N GLY A 226 -19.58 -14.51 3.16
CA GLY A 226 -18.20 -14.97 2.94
C GLY A 226 -17.11 -13.94 3.27
N MET A 227 -17.37 -12.66 3.03
CA MET A 227 -16.45 -11.54 3.36
C MET A 227 -16.82 -10.81 4.66
N GLY A 228 -17.75 -11.38 5.45
CA GLY A 228 -18.35 -10.75 6.62
C GLY A 228 -19.47 -9.76 6.27
N ASP A 229 -20.09 -9.19 7.31
CA ASP A 229 -21.09 -8.13 7.20
C ASP A 229 -20.48 -6.84 7.77
N SER A 230 -20.13 -5.89 6.91
CA SER A 230 -19.48 -4.64 7.31
C SER A 230 -20.52 -3.55 7.53
N ILE A 231 -20.49 -2.94 8.72
CA ILE A 231 -21.24 -1.74 9.07
C ILE A 231 -20.22 -0.64 9.37
N GLY A 232 -20.48 0.56 8.86
CA GLY A 232 -19.71 1.76 9.14
C GLY A 232 -20.56 2.82 9.83
N HIS A 233 -19.91 3.72 10.55
CA HIS A 233 -20.51 4.89 11.16
C HIS A 233 -19.58 6.09 10.95
N TRP A 234 -20.13 7.29 11.01
CA TRP A 234 -19.33 8.51 10.95
C TRP A 234 -18.99 8.99 12.36
N GLU A 235 -17.72 9.31 12.61
CA GLU A 235 -17.25 9.94 13.85
C GLU A 235 -16.84 11.40 13.58
N GLY A 236 -17.13 12.28 14.53
CA GLY A 236 -16.86 13.73 14.46
C GLY A 236 -18.14 14.54 14.26
#